data_AF-A0A4P5UTM3-F1
#
_entry.id   AF-A0A4P5UTM3-F1
#
_cell.length_a   1.000
_cell.length_b   1.000
_cell.length_c   1.000
_cell.angle_alpha   90.00
_cell.angle_beta   90.00
_cell.angle_gamma   90.00
#
_symmetry.space_group_name_H-M   'P 1'
#
loop_
_entity.id
_entity.type
_entity.pdbx_description
1 polymer ?
#
loop_
_entity_poly.entity_id
_entity_poly.type
_entity_poly.pdbx_seq_one_letter_code
_entity_poly.pdbx_strand_id
1 'polypeptide(L)'
;MKILMLGIFLSLGLTVSAFAQSQLDMNDDAIRAYEKVDKELNLVYKQVIGKMSELDKTTLKTAQRKWIKMKESSCTKEAAEYEGGSMYAMIYHDCLATKTKKRLTELKKMLIGR
;
A
#
# COMPACT_ATOMS: atom_id res chain seq x y z
N MET A 1 -34.23 52.35 -25.04
CA MET A 1 -33.82 51.37 -26.08
C MET A 1 -32.37 51.01 -25.80
N LYS A 2 -32.06 49.70 -25.79
CA LYS A 2 -30.78 49.00 -25.49
C LYS A 2 -29.51 49.77 -25.92
N ILE A 3 -28.43 49.75 -25.13
CA ILE A 3 -27.28 48.80 -25.21
C ILE A 3 -26.63 48.78 -23.81
N LEU A 4 -26.74 47.72 -23.01
CA LEU A 4 -26.01 46.44 -23.04
C LEU A 4 -24.54 46.53 -22.56
N MET A 5 -24.34 46.06 -21.32
CA MET A 5 -23.16 45.38 -20.74
C MET A 5 -21.81 46.10 -20.69
N LEU A 6 -21.38 46.39 -19.46
CA LEU A 6 -19.96 46.32 -19.07
C LEU A 6 -19.80 45.75 -17.66
N GLY A 7 -20.32 44.53 -17.47
CA GLY A 7 -19.97 43.72 -16.31
C GLY A 7 -18.63 43.06 -16.58
N ILE A 8 -17.54 43.62 -16.05
CA ILE A 8 -16.23 42.95 -16.02
C ILE A 8 -16.35 41.79 -15.04
N PHE A 9 -16.74 40.61 -15.55
CA PHE A 9 -16.49 39.35 -14.86
C PHE A 9 -14.97 39.13 -14.92
N LEU A 10 -14.26 39.49 -13.84
CA LEU A 10 -12.90 39.04 -13.62
C LEU A 10 -12.97 37.53 -13.35
N SER A 11 -13.01 36.73 -14.42
CA SER A 11 -12.84 35.28 -14.34
C SER A 11 -11.41 35.02 -13.89
N LEU A 12 -11.26 34.74 -12.59
CA LEU A 12 -10.04 34.20 -12.02
C LEU A 12 -9.82 32.82 -12.67
N GLY A 13 -9.10 32.79 -13.78
CA GLY A 13 -8.70 31.58 -14.46
C GLY A 13 -7.70 30.81 -13.59
N LEU A 14 -8.20 30.06 -12.61
CA LEU A 14 -7.43 28.99 -11.98
C LEU A 14 -7.19 27.92 -13.05
N THR A 15 -6.07 28.04 -13.75
CA THR A 15 -5.54 26.94 -14.56
C THR A 15 -5.13 25.84 -13.59
N VAL A 16 -6.00 24.87 -13.36
CA VAL A 16 -5.64 23.63 -12.67
C VAL A 16 -4.64 22.92 -13.58
N SER A 17 -3.36 22.98 -13.23
CA SER A 17 -2.32 22.22 -13.95
C SER A 17 -2.62 20.73 -13.79
N ALA A 18 -2.82 20.03 -14.90
CA ALA A 18 -2.90 18.57 -14.91
C ALA A 18 -1.47 18.01 -14.87
N PHE A 19 -1.14 17.22 -13.85
CA PHE A 19 0.09 16.44 -13.81
C PHE A 19 -0.10 15.17 -14.66
N ALA A 20 0.72 14.99 -15.70
CA ALA A 20 0.80 13.73 -16.43
C ALA A 20 1.70 12.77 -15.64
N GLN A 21 1.13 11.66 -15.16
CA GLN A 21 1.86 10.61 -14.43
C GLN A 21 2.01 9.38 -15.33
N SER A 22 3.23 8.84 -15.46
CA SER A 22 3.44 7.63 -16.26
C SER A 22 3.06 6.37 -15.46
N GLN A 23 2.75 5.28 -16.17
CA GLN A 23 2.52 3.97 -15.53
C GLN A 23 3.79 3.44 -14.84
N LEU A 24 4.97 3.83 -15.32
CA LEU A 24 6.24 3.51 -14.66
C LEU A 24 6.31 4.18 -13.28
N ASP A 25 6.00 5.48 -13.21
CA ASP A 25 5.99 6.23 -11.93
C ASP A 25 4.99 5.62 -10.95
N MET A 26 3.81 5.21 -11.44
CA MET A 26 2.78 4.53 -10.63
C MET A 26 3.27 3.19 -10.06
N ASN A 27 3.93 2.38 -10.89
CA ASN A 27 4.51 1.11 -10.46
C ASN A 27 5.57 1.33 -9.38
N ASP A 28 6.45 2.30 -9.59
CA ASP A 28 7.53 2.66 -8.67
C ASP A 28 6.99 3.17 -7.32
N ASP A 29 5.93 3.97 -7.33
CA ASP A 29 5.26 4.43 -6.12
C ASP A 29 4.63 3.27 -5.34
N ALA A 30 3.95 2.34 -6.03
CA ALA A 30 3.37 1.15 -5.40
C ALA A 30 4.44 0.26 -4.75
N ILE A 31 5.57 0.05 -5.44
CA ILE A 31 6.73 -0.68 -4.90
C ILE A 31 7.26 -0.01 -3.64
N ARG A 32 7.57 1.30 -3.69
CA ARG A 32 8.07 2.05 -2.53
C ARG A 32 7.09 2.01 -1.35
N ALA A 33 5.79 2.13 -1.63
CA ALA A 33 4.74 2.07 -0.61
C ALA A 33 4.71 0.70 0.09
N TYR A 34 4.84 -0.38 -0.68
CA TYR A 34 4.97 -1.73 -0.13
C TYR A 34 6.24 -1.88 0.72
N GLU A 35 7.41 -1.54 0.18
CA GLU A 35 8.70 -1.68 0.87
C GLU A 35 8.73 -0.93 2.20
N LYS A 36 8.15 0.27 2.24
CA LYS A 36 8.04 1.07 3.46
C LYS A 36 7.29 0.33 4.56
N VAL A 37 6.13 -0.23 4.24
CA VAL A 37 5.31 -0.96 5.22
C VAL A 37 5.91 -2.32 5.57
N ASP A 38 6.54 -3.01 4.61
CA ASP A 38 7.19 -4.30 4.88
C ASP A 38 8.40 -4.13 5.81
N LYS A 39 9.17 -3.05 5.64
CA LYS A 39 10.23 -2.68 6.57
C LYS A 39 9.68 -2.45 8.00
N GLU A 40 8.58 -1.72 8.12
CA GLU A 40 7.94 -1.50 9.43
C GLU A 40 7.42 -2.80 10.04
N LEU A 41 6.78 -3.66 9.24
CA LEU A 41 6.32 -4.98 9.66
C LEU A 41 7.48 -5.83 10.20
N ASN A 42 8.62 -5.85 9.54
CA ASN A 42 9.78 -6.63 9.99
C ASN A 42 10.36 -6.10 11.31
N LEU A 43 10.35 -4.78 11.52
CA LEU A 43 10.75 -4.17 12.79
C LEU A 43 9.81 -4.56 13.93
N VAL A 44 8.49 -4.42 13.73
CA VAL A 44 7.49 -4.80 14.74
C VAL A 44 7.49 -6.30 15.00
N TYR A 45 7.63 -7.13 13.97
CA TYR A 45 7.77 -8.58 14.12
C TYR A 45 8.93 -8.95 15.04
N LYS A 46 10.11 -8.32 14.86
CA LYS A 46 11.28 -8.52 15.73
C LYS A 46 11.01 -8.14 17.18
N GLN A 47 10.27 -7.05 17.41
CA GLN A 47 9.86 -6.64 18.76
C GLN A 47 8.91 -7.66 19.40
N VAL A 48 7.92 -8.15 18.64
CA VAL A 48 6.95 -9.16 19.13
C VAL A 48 7.66 -10.44 19.51
N ILE A 49 8.48 -11.01 18.62
CA ILE A 49 9.21 -12.25 18.93
C ILE A 49 10.18 -12.07 20.10
N GLY A 50 10.77 -10.88 20.27
CA GLY A 50 11.69 -10.60 21.37
C GLY A 50 11.06 -10.68 22.76
N LYS A 51 9.73 -10.54 22.86
CA LYS A 51 8.96 -10.61 24.12
C LYS A 51 8.30 -11.97 24.35
N MET A 52 8.55 -12.95 23.48
CA MET A 52 7.87 -14.26 23.46
C MET A 52 8.69 -15.36 24.12
N SER A 53 8.01 -16.39 24.65
CA SER A 53 8.63 -17.68 24.99
C SER A 53 9.12 -18.38 23.72
N GLU A 54 10.03 -19.35 23.83
CA GLU A 54 10.54 -20.07 22.64
C GLU A 54 9.44 -20.83 21.87
N LEU A 55 8.46 -21.38 22.59
CA LEU A 55 7.30 -22.05 21.99
C LEU A 55 6.44 -21.05 21.19
N ASP A 56 6.15 -19.89 21.78
CA ASP A 56 5.38 -18.83 21.11
C ASP A 56 6.12 -18.28 19.89
N LYS A 57 7.45 -18.07 19.99
CA LYS A 57 8.29 -17.63 18.86
C LYS A 57 8.20 -18.61 17.70
N THR A 58 8.32 -19.91 17.98
CA THR A 58 8.25 -20.97 16.96
C THR A 58 6.89 -20.98 16.27
N THR A 59 5.82 -20.83 17.06
CA THR A 59 4.44 -20.77 16.56
C THR A 59 4.24 -19.53 15.68
N LEU A 60 4.63 -18.34 16.14
CA LEU A 60 4.47 -17.10 15.40
C LEU A 60 5.32 -17.08 14.11
N LYS A 61 6.56 -17.59 14.15
CA LYS A 61 7.42 -17.71 12.96
C LYS A 61 6.79 -18.58 11.89
N THR A 62 6.17 -19.70 12.30
CA THR A 62 5.45 -20.59 11.39
C THR A 62 4.23 -19.90 10.80
N ALA A 63 3.43 -19.22 11.62
CA ALA A 63 2.27 -18.45 11.16
C ALA A 63 2.67 -17.33 10.18
N GLN A 64 3.75 -16.60 10.47
CA GLN A 64 4.25 -15.52 9.63
C GLN A 64 4.70 -16.02 8.25
N ARG A 65 5.41 -17.15 8.18
CA ARG A 65 5.81 -17.78 6.92
C ARG A 65 4.62 -18.23 6.08
N LYS A 66 3.59 -18.81 6.71
CA LYS A 66 2.34 -19.18 6.03
C LYS A 66 1.61 -17.95 5.50
N TRP A 67 1.57 -16.88 6.29
CA TRP A 67 0.98 -15.61 5.89
C TRP A 67 1.68 -15.01 4.67
N ILE A 68 3.02 -15.03 4.60
CA ILE A 68 3.77 -14.53 3.42
C ILE A 68 3.32 -15.24 2.14
N LYS A 69 3.29 -16.58 2.15
CA LYS A 69 2.86 -17.37 0.99
C LYS A 69 1.41 -17.06 0.58
N MET A 70 0.51 -16.93 1.56
CA MET A 70 -0.88 -16.57 1.30
C MET A 70 -1.00 -15.15 0.72
N LYS A 71 -0.25 -14.18 1.28
CA LYS A 71 -0.19 -12.80 0.79
C LYS A 71 0.22 -12.78 -0.68
N GLU A 72 1.34 -13.40 -1.01
CA GLU A 72 1.91 -13.42 -2.37
C GLU A 72 0.96 -14.09 -3.36
N SER A 73 0.47 -15.29 -3.04
CA SER A 73 -0.49 -16.01 -3.90
C SER A 73 -1.80 -15.23 -4.10
N SER A 74 -2.32 -14.61 -3.05
CA SER A 74 -3.52 -13.77 -3.16
C SER A 74 -3.27 -12.54 -4.03
N CYS A 75 -2.10 -11.91 -3.95
CA CYS A 75 -1.79 -10.73 -4.75
C CYS A 75 -1.48 -11.06 -6.21
N THR A 76 -0.87 -12.21 -6.48
CA THR A 76 -0.76 -12.72 -7.86
C THR A 76 -2.14 -12.93 -8.47
N LYS A 77 -3.08 -13.51 -7.73
CA LYS A 77 -4.46 -13.67 -8.19
C LYS A 77 -5.16 -12.33 -8.44
N GLU A 78 -4.97 -11.37 -7.56
CA GLU A 78 -5.57 -10.02 -7.68
C GLU A 78 -5.05 -9.27 -8.90
N ALA A 79 -3.77 -9.42 -9.23
CA ALA A 79 -3.15 -8.79 -10.39
C ALA A 79 -3.35 -9.56 -11.72
N ALA A 80 -3.94 -10.77 -11.69
CA ALA A 80 -3.97 -11.69 -12.84
C ALA A 80 -4.72 -11.12 -14.06
N GLU A 81 -5.72 -10.27 -13.87
CA GLU A 81 -6.44 -9.60 -14.98
C GLU A 81 -5.52 -8.71 -15.83
N TYR A 82 -4.39 -8.26 -15.26
CA TYR A 82 -3.45 -7.35 -15.88
C TYR A 82 -2.17 -8.05 -16.34
N GLU A 83 -2.13 -9.38 -16.35
CA GLU A 83 -0.94 -10.15 -16.74
C GLU A 83 -0.46 -9.79 -18.15
N GLY A 84 0.84 -9.52 -18.29
CA GLY A 84 1.45 -9.01 -19.53
C GLY A 84 1.27 -7.51 -19.78
N GLY A 85 0.42 -6.82 -19.00
CA GLY A 85 0.20 -5.39 -19.07
C GLY A 85 1.09 -4.57 -18.11
N SER A 86 1.26 -3.28 -18.40
CA SER A 86 2.08 -2.38 -17.59
C SER A 86 1.52 -2.12 -16.18
N MET A 87 0.23 -2.40 -15.97
CA MET A 87 -0.47 -2.15 -14.70
C MET A 87 -0.29 -3.30 -13.68
N TYR A 88 0.16 -4.48 -14.12
CA TYR A 88 0.34 -5.65 -13.26
C TYR A 88 1.15 -5.33 -11.99
N ALA A 89 2.28 -4.65 -12.16
CA ALA A 89 3.20 -4.37 -11.08
C ALA A 89 2.56 -3.45 -10.01
N MET A 90 1.85 -2.40 -10.42
CA MET A 90 1.11 -1.52 -9.51
C MET A 90 0.09 -2.33 -8.68
N ILE A 91 -0.80 -3.07 -9.34
CA ILE A 91 -1.87 -3.83 -8.65
C ILE A 91 -1.28 -4.86 -7.68
N TYR A 92 -0.23 -5.58 -8.10
CA TYR A 92 0.44 -6.55 -7.26
C TYR A 92 1.02 -5.89 -5.99
N HIS A 93 1.77 -4.79 -6.13
CA HIS A 93 2.41 -4.13 -5.00
C HIS A 93 1.44 -3.38 -4.09
N ASP A 94 0.36 -2.80 -4.63
CA ASP A 94 -0.71 -2.20 -3.83
C ASP A 94 -1.43 -3.24 -2.96
N CYS A 95 -1.69 -4.42 -3.52
CA CYS A 95 -2.21 -5.56 -2.78
C CYS A 95 -1.25 -5.99 -1.65
N LEU A 96 0.04 -6.12 -1.97
CA LEU A 96 1.07 -6.45 -0.98
C LEU A 96 1.11 -5.42 0.15
N ALA A 97 1.11 -4.13 -0.18
CA ALA A 97 1.11 -3.04 0.80
C ALA A 97 -0.13 -3.11 1.71
N THR A 98 -1.32 -3.29 1.13
CA THR A 98 -2.59 -3.37 1.87
C THR A 98 -2.60 -4.55 2.85
N LYS A 99 -2.23 -5.74 2.41
CA LYS A 99 -2.21 -6.94 3.28
C LYS A 99 -1.12 -6.82 4.35
N THR A 100 0.01 -6.19 4.02
CA THR A 100 1.11 -5.96 4.97
C THR A 100 0.72 -4.93 6.04
N LYS A 101 -0.03 -3.86 5.71
CA LYS A 101 -0.61 -2.91 6.70
C LYS A 101 -1.56 -3.61 7.68
N LYS A 102 -2.40 -4.52 7.19
CA LYS A 102 -3.29 -5.32 8.04
C LYS A 102 -2.50 -6.20 9.01
N ARG A 103 -1.51 -6.94 8.51
CA ARG A 103 -0.66 -7.80 9.34
C ARG A 103 0.17 -7.01 10.35
N LEU A 104 0.69 -5.85 9.97
CA LEU A 104 1.37 -4.93 10.87
C LEU A 104 0.45 -4.51 12.04
N THR A 105 -0.82 -4.24 11.77
CA THR A 105 -1.81 -3.92 12.82
C THR A 105 -2.04 -5.09 13.77
N GLU A 106 -2.13 -6.32 13.26
CA GLU A 106 -2.22 -7.54 14.09
C GLU A 106 -1.01 -7.69 15.00
N LEU A 107 0.21 -7.51 14.47
CA LEU A 107 1.45 -7.61 15.25
C LEU A 107 1.54 -6.50 16.31
N LYS A 108 1.15 -5.26 15.98
CA LYS A 108 1.11 -4.14 16.96
C LYS A 108 0.16 -4.44 18.12
N LYS A 109 -0.99 -5.06 17.87
CA LYS A 109 -1.92 -5.47 18.94
C LYS A 109 -1.29 -6.47 19.91
N MET A 110 -0.41 -7.35 19.44
CA MET A 110 0.32 -8.29 20.31
C MET A 110 1.32 -7.60 21.24
N LEU A 111 1.73 -6.36 20.96
CA LEU A 111 2.58 -5.55 21.83
C LEU A 111 1.79 -4.82 22.93
N ILE A 112 0.50 -4.58 22.72
CA ILE A 112 -0.39 -3.86 23.66
C ILE A 112 -1.09 -4.83 24.62
N GLY A 113 -1.48 -6.01 24.13
CA GLY A 113 -2.20 -7.02 24.91
C GLY A 113 -1.31 -7.96 25.75
N ARG A 114 -0.07 -7.57 26.06
CA ARG A 114 0.85 -8.29 26.93
C ARG A 114 1.40 -7.36 28.00
#